data_AF-A0A1I8N2Q6-F1
#
_entry.id   AF-A0A1I8N2Q6-F1
#
_cell.length_a   1.000
_cell.length_b   1.000
_cell.length_c   1.000
_cell.angle_alpha   90.00
_cell.angle_beta   90.00
_cell.angle_gamma   90.00
#
_symmetry.space_group_name_H-M   'P 1'
#
loop_
_entity.id
_entity.type
_entity.pdbx_description
1 polymer ?
#
loop_
_entity_poly.entity_id
_entity_poly.type
_entity_poly.pdbx_seq_one_letter_code
_entity_poly.pdbx_strand_id
1 'polypeptide(L)'
;MFQGNAGLKPKEGESTSRPWQWPINYKGQYFSGNEYRIYLLGNPIIWWTNLLFLVLFVFIFSRNAIKRRRLEGKLQVAQNRIKHKNCNRDIENIPYKFCAPEDKVSEQTHMYAAIWLYIGWAMHYFPFWIMGRVLYFHHYFPALIFNSMLTGVVFHYVVKGLRPTIRWSLLCNVLLMTAYSFKLFSPLSYGMKGPPA
;
A
#
# COMPACT_ATOMS: atom_id res chain seq x y z
N MET A 1 2.37 -6.64 32.69
CA MET A 1 2.42 -5.66 31.57
C MET A 1 1.03 -5.39 30.95
N PHE A 2 0.20 -6.40 30.68
CA PHE A 2 -1.12 -6.20 30.05
C PHE A 2 -2.07 -5.28 30.84
N GLN A 3 -2.17 -5.44 32.16
CA GLN A 3 -3.03 -4.60 33.01
C GLN A 3 -2.58 -3.12 33.04
N GLY A 4 -1.27 -2.85 33.00
CA GLY A 4 -0.75 -1.48 32.94
C GLY A 4 -1.09 -0.76 31.63
N ASN A 5 -1.04 -1.49 30.50
CA ASN A 5 -1.40 -0.94 29.17
C ASN A 5 -2.91 -0.75 28.98
N ALA A 6 -3.74 -1.52 29.68
CA ALA A 6 -5.21 -1.45 29.58
C ALA A 6 -5.79 -0.23 30.33
N GLY A 7 -5.07 0.28 31.35
CA GLY A 7 -5.50 1.42 32.16
C GLY A 7 -5.14 2.79 31.62
N LEU A 8 -4.33 2.89 30.56
CA LEU A 8 -3.93 4.16 29.96
C LEU A 8 -5.06 4.74 29.10
N LYS A 9 -5.98 5.44 29.78
CA LYS A 9 -6.98 6.29 29.13
C LYS A 9 -6.38 7.68 28.88
N PRO A 10 -6.82 8.39 27.82
CA PRO A 10 -6.38 9.75 27.55
C PRO A 10 -6.67 10.64 28.76
N LYS A 11 -5.67 11.39 29.22
CA LYS A 11 -5.95 12.47 30.18
C LYS A 11 -6.68 13.60 29.46
N GLU A 12 -7.60 14.26 30.16
CA GLU A 12 -8.29 15.42 29.61
C GLU A 12 -7.26 16.48 29.18
N GLY A 13 -7.34 16.92 27.92
CA GLY A 13 -6.40 17.89 27.34
C GLY A 13 -5.19 17.31 26.59
N GLU A 14 -4.98 15.99 26.58
CA GLU A 14 -3.87 15.38 25.84
C GLU A 14 -4.19 15.25 24.34
N SER A 15 -3.31 15.76 23.47
CA SER A 15 -3.52 15.73 22.02
C SER A 15 -3.28 14.33 21.44
N THR A 16 -4.31 13.49 21.50
CA THR A 16 -4.36 12.17 20.87
C THR A 16 -4.81 12.25 19.40
N SER A 17 -4.55 11.20 18.63
CA SER A 17 -5.04 11.05 17.25
C SER A 17 -5.76 9.71 17.05
N ARG A 18 -6.71 9.69 16.09
CA ARG A 18 -7.55 8.52 15.79
C ARG A 18 -7.04 7.77 14.55
N PRO A 19 -7.23 6.43 14.48
CA PRO A 19 -6.74 5.63 13.35
C PRO A 19 -7.11 6.16 11.97
N TRP A 20 -8.34 6.66 11.77
CA TRP A 20 -8.79 7.20 10.49
C TRP A 20 -8.06 8.49 10.06
N GLN A 21 -7.46 9.22 11.01
CA GLN A 21 -6.76 10.48 10.74
C GLN A 21 -5.37 10.27 10.14
N TRP A 22 -4.77 9.10 10.34
CA TRP A 22 -3.37 8.86 9.98
C TRP A 22 -3.14 8.71 8.48
N PRO A 23 -3.93 7.91 7.72
CA PRO A 23 -3.69 7.73 6.28
C PRO A 23 -3.88 9.02 5.48
N ILE A 24 -4.82 9.87 5.91
CA ILE A 24 -5.10 11.16 5.28
C ILE A 24 -4.16 12.28 5.76
N ASN A 25 -3.29 12.00 6.74
CA ASN A 25 -2.37 12.96 7.35
C ASN A 25 -3.10 14.19 7.96
N TYR A 26 -4.25 13.97 8.60
CA TYR A 26 -5.14 15.05 9.05
C TYR A 26 -4.63 15.79 10.29
N LYS A 27 -4.06 15.05 11.25
CA LYS A 27 -3.56 15.60 12.51
C LYS A 27 -2.23 14.94 12.87
N GLY A 28 -1.19 15.76 13.05
CA GLY A 28 0.12 15.35 13.51
C GLY A 28 0.22 15.31 15.04
N GLN A 29 1.44 15.18 15.54
CA GLN A 29 1.74 15.13 16.97
C GLN A 29 2.76 16.20 17.33
N TYR A 30 2.46 16.99 18.37
CA TYR A 30 3.38 17.99 18.90
C TYR A 30 4.38 17.36 19.87
N PHE A 31 5.63 17.79 19.75
CA PHE A 31 6.69 17.54 20.73
C PHE A 31 7.15 18.91 21.24
N SER A 32 6.94 19.18 22.53
CA SER A 32 7.38 20.42 23.17
C SER A 32 8.87 20.33 23.52
N GLY A 33 9.69 21.17 22.89
CA GLY A 33 11.03 21.49 23.38
C GLY A 33 11.05 22.90 23.97
N ASN A 34 12.01 23.18 24.87
CA ASN A 34 12.11 24.47 25.58
C ASN A 34 12.38 25.64 24.62
N GLU A 35 13.24 25.46 23.61
CA GLU A 35 13.61 26.52 22.65
C GLU A 35 13.06 26.27 21.24
N TYR A 36 12.94 25.00 20.86
CA TYR A 36 12.51 24.58 19.53
C TYR A 36 11.27 23.71 19.63
N ARG A 37 10.29 23.96 18.75
CA ARG A 37 9.10 23.13 18.65
C ARG A 37 9.24 22.16 17.50
N ILE A 38 8.99 20.89 17.79
CA ILE A 38 9.02 19.83 16.79
C ILE A 38 7.58 19.36 16.59
N TYR A 39 7.17 19.26 15.33
CA TYR A 39 5.83 18.79 14.97
C TYR A 39 5.95 17.60 14.03
N LEU A 40 5.55 16.44 14.50
CA LEU A 40 5.56 15.22 13.72
C LEU A 40 4.33 15.21 12.82
N LEU A 41 4.57 15.56 11.56
CA LEU A 41 3.60 15.47 10.47
C LEU A 41 4.21 14.65 9.33
N GLY A 42 3.39 13.86 8.66
CA GLY A 42 3.81 13.15 7.47
C GLY A 42 4.07 14.11 6.30
N ASN A 43 4.96 13.72 5.38
CA ASN A 43 5.11 14.43 4.12
C ASN A 43 3.83 14.24 3.28
N PRO A 44 3.07 15.31 2.96
CA PRO A 44 1.77 15.18 2.29
C PRO A 44 1.86 14.42 0.95
N ILE A 45 2.95 14.62 0.20
CA ILE A 45 3.17 13.95 -1.09
C ILE A 45 3.28 12.44 -0.91
N ILE A 46 4.09 11.98 0.06
CA ILE A 46 4.24 10.54 0.33
C ILE A 46 2.92 9.95 0.84
N TRP A 47 2.27 10.61 1.80
CA TRP A 47 1.05 10.08 2.43
C TRP A 47 -0.10 9.95 1.44
N TRP A 48 -0.35 10.98 0.64
CA TRP A 48 -1.45 10.97 -0.32
C TRP A 48 -1.16 10.08 -1.53
N THR A 49 0.10 10.03 -1.99
CA THR A 49 0.50 9.08 -3.04
C THR A 49 0.28 7.65 -2.54
N ASN A 50 0.75 7.30 -1.34
CA ASN A 50 0.54 5.98 -0.76
C ASN A 50 -0.95 5.64 -0.60
N LEU A 51 -1.78 6.61 -0.17
CA LEU A 51 -3.22 6.39 -0.06
C LEU A 51 -3.87 6.15 -1.44
N LEU A 52 -3.50 6.92 -2.45
CA LEU A 52 -3.96 6.74 -3.83
C LEU A 52 -3.59 5.35 -4.37
N PHE A 53 -2.34 4.93 -4.18
CA PHE A 53 -1.84 3.64 -4.67
C PHE A 53 -2.44 2.46 -3.91
N LEU A 54 -2.78 2.63 -2.63
CA LEU A 54 -3.53 1.63 -1.86
C LEU A 54 -4.93 1.38 -2.46
N VAL A 55 -5.66 2.45 -2.80
CA VAL A 55 -6.98 2.35 -3.47
C VAL A 55 -6.83 1.76 -4.86
N LEU A 56 -5.82 2.20 -5.62
CA LEU A 56 -5.53 1.69 -6.95
C LEU A 56 -5.20 0.19 -6.93
N PHE A 57 -4.46 -0.28 -5.92
CA PHE A 57 -4.16 -1.69 -5.73
C PHE A 57 -5.45 -2.51 -5.58
N VAL A 58 -6.37 -2.09 -4.70
CA VAL A 58 -7.65 -2.80 -4.50
C VAL A 58 -8.44 -2.89 -5.80
N PHE A 59 -8.45 -1.80 -6.58
CA PHE A 59 -9.11 -1.78 -7.89
C PHE A 59 -8.45 -2.71 -8.91
N ILE A 60 -7.12 -2.66 -9.05
CA ILE A 60 -6.36 -3.54 -9.96
C ILE A 60 -6.53 -5.00 -9.57
N PHE A 61 -6.39 -5.31 -8.28
CA PHE A 61 -6.57 -6.66 -7.74
C PHE A 61 -7.97 -7.18 -8.05
N SER A 62 -9.01 -6.39 -7.80
CA SER A 62 -10.41 -6.77 -8.07
C SER A 62 -10.65 -7.03 -9.56
N ARG A 63 -10.18 -6.15 -10.44
CA ARG A 63 -10.29 -6.36 -11.90
C ARG A 63 -9.55 -7.61 -12.36
N ASN A 64 -8.37 -7.86 -11.81
CA ASN A 64 -7.57 -9.03 -12.16
C ASN A 64 -8.19 -10.33 -11.63
N ALA A 65 -8.75 -10.33 -10.43
CA ALA A 65 -9.49 -11.46 -9.88
C ALA A 65 -10.72 -11.81 -10.73
N ILE A 66 -11.49 -10.81 -11.17
CA ILE A 66 -12.65 -11.00 -12.05
C ILE A 66 -12.20 -11.54 -13.42
N LYS A 67 -11.15 -10.97 -14.03
CA LYS A 67 -10.62 -11.46 -15.30
C LYS A 67 -10.15 -12.90 -15.22
N ARG A 68 -9.47 -13.30 -14.14
CA ARG A 68 -9.01 -14.68 -13.92
C ARG A 68 -10.17 -15.66 -13.85
N ARG A 69 -11.18 -15.38 -13.01
CA ARG A 69 -12.38 -16.23 -12.91
C ARG A 69 -13.12 -16.39 -14.24
N ARG A 70 -13.22 -15.30 -15.03
CA ARG A 70 -13.83 -15.35 -16.37
C ARG A 70 -13.04 -16.19 -17.36
N LEU A 71 -11.70 -16.15 -17.30
CA LEU A 71 -10.84 -16.95 -18.17
C LEU A 71 -10.88 -18.44 -17.81
N GLU A 72 -10.85 -18.76 -16.52
CA GLU A 72 -10.97 -20.13 -16.02
C GLU A 72 -12.28 -20.78 -16.46
N GLY A 73 -13.41 -20.06 -16.36
CA GLY A 73 -14.70 -20.55 -16.85
C GLY A 73 -14.71 -20.83 -18.37
N LYS A 74 -14.11 -19.94 -19.18
CA LYS A 74 -13.99 -20.16 -20.63
C LYS A 74 -13.11 -21.36 -20.97
N LEU A 75 -12.00 -21.53 -20.25
CA LEU A 75 -11.07 -22.64 -20.45
C LEU A 75 -11.72 -23.97 -20.10
N GLN A 76 -12.47 -24.04 -19.01
CA GLN A 76 -13.21 -25.23 -18.60
C GLN A 76 -14.25 -25.64 -19.64
N VAL A 77 -15.01 -24.68 -20.20
CA VAL A 77 -15.98 -24.95 -21.28
C VAL A 77 -15.27 -25.44 -22.55
N ALA A 78 -14.14 -24.83 -22.92
CA ALA A 78 -13.35 -25.26 -24.08
C ALA A 78 -12.79 -26.69 -23.90
N GLN A 79 -12.26 -27.01 -22.72
CA GLN A 79 -11.77 -28.34 -22.37
C GLN A 79 -12.89 -29.39 -22.41
N ASN A 80 -14.07 -29.07 -21.86
CA ASN A 80 -15.23 -29.96 -21.93
C ASN A 80 -15.67 -30.23 -23.38
N ARG A 81 -15.63 -29.20 -24.25
CA ARG A 81 -15.94 -29.35 -25.68
C ARG A 81 -14.92 -30.22 -26.42
N ILE A 82 -13.63 -30.10 -26.09
CA ILE A 82 -12.57 -30.96 -26.66
C ILE A 82 -12.72 -32.39 -26.16
N LYS A 83 -12.95 -32.60 -24.86
CA LYS A 83 -13.18 -33.92 -24.25
C LYS A 83 -14.36 -34.63 -24.92
N HIS A 84 -15.47 -33.93 -25.15
CA HIS A 84 -16.62 -34.50 -25.85
C HIS A 84 -16.31 -34.85 -27.33
N LYS A 85 -15.46 -34.09 -28.02
CA LYS A 85 -15.02 -34.41 -29.38
C LYS A 85 -14.01 -35.58 -29.44
N ASN A 86 -13.17 -35.73 -28.42
CA ASN A 86 -12.17 -36.80 -28.34
C ASN A 86 -12.72 -38.12 -27.78
N CYS A 87 -13.85 -38.14 -27.05
CA CYS A 87 -14.54 -39.39 -26.73
C CYS A 87 -15.05 -40.15 -27.99
N ASN A 88 -15.02 -39.48 -29.15
CA ASN A 88 -15.27 -40.07 -30.47
C ASN A 88 -13.99 -40.42 -31.25
N ARG A 89 -12.78 -40.20 -30.71
CA ARG A 89 -11.50 -40.52 -31.37
C ARG A 89 -10.46 -40.99 -30.34
N ASP A 90 -10.10 -42.26 -30.42
CA ASP A 90 -8.98 -42.85 -29.68
C ASP A 90 -7.67 -42.15 -30.09
N ILE A 91 -7.14 -41.28 -29.23
CA ILE A 91 -5.80 -40.71 -29.42
C ILE A 91 -5.02 -40.71 -28.10
N GLU A 92 -3.95 -41.49 -28.16
CA GLU A 92 -2.75 -41.56 -27.34
C GLU A 92 -2.10 -40.20 -27.03
N ASN A 93 -1.65 -40.07 -25.77
CA ASN A 93 -0.50 -39.29 -25.29
C ASN A 93 -0.16 -37.96 -26.00
N ILE A 94 -0.69 -36.85 -25.48
CA ILE A 94 -0.16 -35.50 -25.75
C ILE A 94 0.45 -34.92 -24.46
N PRO A 95 1.78 -34.73 -24.36
CA PRO A 95 2.39 -34.05 -23.24
C PRO A 95 2.29 -32.53 -23.47
N TYR A 96 1.13 -31.93 -23.20
CA TYR A 96 1.02 -30.48 -23.22
C TYR A 96 1.60 -29.90 -21.92
N LYS A 97 2.89 -29.55 -21.93
CA LYS A 97 3.41 -28.63 -20.92
C LYS A 97 3.11 -27.22 -21.40
N PHE A 98 1.99 -26.66 -20.93
CA PHE A 98 1.65 -25.25 -21.16
C PHE A 98 2.64 -24.37 -20.39
N CYS A 99 3.77 -24.04 -21.02
CA CYS A 99 4.69 -23.05 -20.48
C CYS A 99 3.99 -21.68 -20.55
N ALA A 100 3.58 -21.15 -19.40
CA ALA A 100 3.11 -19.77 -19.33
C ALA A 100 4.24 -18.84 -19.80
N PRO A 101 3.97 -17.84 -20.65
CA PRO A 101 5.01 -16.92 -21.10
C PRO A 101 5.61 -16.17 -19.89
N GLU A 102 6.92 -15.93 -19.93
CA GLU A 102 7.75 -15.46 -18.81
C GLU A 102 7.26 -14.13 -18.21
N ASP A 103 6.71 -13.26 -19.06
CA ASP A 103 6.06 -11.99 -18.69
C ASP A 103 4.89 -12.18 -17.73
N LYS A 104 4.09 -13.24 -17.91
CA LYS A 104 2.95 -13.57 -17.05
C LYS A 104 3.37 -14.14 -15.70
N VAL A 105 4.52 -14.82 -15.63
CA VAL A 105 5.08 -15.35 -14.37
C VAL A 105 5.55 -14.18 -13.50
N SER A 106 6.33 -13.25 -14.08
CA SER A 106 6.77 -12.03 -13.39
C SER A 106 5.59 -11.21 -12.86
N GLU A 107 4.54 -11.06 -13.67
CA GLU A 107 3.32 -10.34 -13.26
C GLU A 107 2.62 -10.99 -12.05
N GLN A 108 2.58 -12.33 -12.01
CA GLN A 108 2.02 -13.06 -10.88
C GLN A 108 2.84 -12.85 -9.61
N THR A 109 4.16 -12.93 -9.70
CA THR A 109 5.07 -12.71 -8.56
C THR A 109 4.88 -11.32 -7.97
N HIS A 110 4.82 -10.27 -8.80
CA HIS A 110 4.55 -8.91 -8.33
C HIS A 110 3.19 -8.77 -7.65
N MET A 111 2.15 -9.42 -8.18
CA MET A 111 0.81 -9.39 -7.58
C MET A 111 0.80 -10.10 -6.22
N TYR A 112 1.47 -11.24 -6.08
CA TYR A 112 1.60 -11.93 -4.79
C TYR A 112 2.38 -11.10 -3.77
N ALA A 113 3.47 -10.46 -4.19
CA ALA A 113 4.21 -9.53 -3.32
C ALA A 113 3.32 -8.38 -2.84
N ALA A 114 2.55 -7.77 -3.74
CA ALA A 114 1.61 -6.70 -3.40
C ALA A 114 0.52 -7.16 -2.40
N ILE A 115 0.01 -8.39 -2.53
CA ILE A 115 -0.94 -8.97 -1.56
C ILE A 115 -0.30 -9.11 -0.18
N TRP A 116 0.92 -9.64 -0.08
CA TRP A 116 1.63 -9.76 1.20
C TRP A 116 1.90 -8.39 1.84
N LEU A 117 2.29 -7.39 1.04
CA LEU A 117 2.48 -6.02 1.51
C LEU A 117 1.18 -5.39 2.01
N TYR A 118 0.06 -5.63 1.32
CA TYR A 118 -1.26 -5.19 1.75
C TYR A 118 -1.70 -5.86 3.06
N ILE A 119 -1.47 -7.17 3.20
CA ILE A 119 -1.72 -7.90 4.45
C ILE A 119 -0.84 -7.32 5.57
N GLY A 120 0.44 -7.07 5.31
CA GLY A 120 1.34 -6.42 6.26
C GLY A 120 0.83 -5.05 6.71
N TRP A 121 0.37 -4.22 5.77
CA TRP A 121 -0.28 -2.94 6.07
C TRP A 121 -1.54 -3.14 6.94
N ALA A 122 -2.42 -4.05 6.57
CA ALA A 122 -3.66 -4.32 7.29
C ALA A 122 -3.40 -4.83 8.71
N MET A 123 -2.46 -5.76 8.90
CA MET A 123 -2.07 -6.28 10.21
C MET A 123 -1.47 -5.20 11.12
N HIS A 124 -0.79 -4.21 10.56
CA HIS A 124 -0.22 -3.10 11.33
C HIS A 124 -1.19 -1.91 11.46
N TYR A 125 -2.33 -1.90 10.78
CA TYR A 125 -3.28 -0.80 10.85
C TYR A 125 -4.57 -1.19 11.58
N PHE A 126 -5.13 -2.36 11.27
CA PHE A 126 -6.41 -2.83 11.78
C PHE A 126 -6.46 -2.98 13.31
N PRO A 127 -5.43 -3.50 14.02
CA PRO A 127 -5.50 -3.64 15.46
C PRO A 127 -5.77 -2.32 16.19
N PHE A 128 -5.28 -1.20 15.65
CA PHE A 128 -5.48 0.13 16.26
C PHE A 128 -6.92 0.62 16.20
N TRP A 129 -7.77 0.08 15.32
CA TRP A 129 -9.20 0.37 15.31
C TRP A 129 -9.96 -0.28 16.46
N ILE A 130 -9.44 -1.39 16.98
CA ILE A 130 -10.04 -2.17 18.08
C ILE A 130 -9.45 -1.73 19.43
N MET A 131 -8.29 -1.08 19.42
CA MET A 131 -7.64 -0.59 20.64
C MET A 131 -8.36 0.65 21.20
N GLY A 132 -9.06 0.48 22.32
CA GLY A 132 -9.70 1.57 23.07
C GLY A 132 -8.76 2.35 24.01
N ARG A 133 -7.50 2.55 23.62
CA ARG A 133 -6.47 3.21 24.45
C ARG A 133 -5.92 4.47 23.76
N VAL A 134 -5.01 5.17 24.45
CA VAL A 134 -4.31 6.33 23.86
C VAL A 134 -3.55 5.92 22.60
N LEU A 135 -3.79 6.64 21.51
CA LEU A 135 -3.14 6.42 20.22
C LEU A 135 -2.58 7.73 19.69
N TYR A 136 -1.50 7.60 18.94
CA TYR A 136 -0.70 8.70 18.42
C TYR A 136 -0.32 8.47 16.97
N PHE A 137 0.01 9.55 16.27
CA PHE A 137 0.30 9.54 14.83
C PHE A 137 1.44 8.57 14.46
N HIS A 138 2.47 8.46 15.29
CA HIS A 138 3.62 7.57 15.05
C HIS A 138 3.27 6.08 15.02
N HIS A 139 2.14 5.66 15.60
CA HIS A 139 1.69 4.26 15.56
C HIS A 139 1.41 3.80 14.12
N TYR A 140 1.14 4.73 13.20
CA TYR A 140 0.89 4.41 11.79
C TYR A 140 2.17 4.12 10.99
N PHE A 141 3.36 4.49 11.49
CA PHE A 141 4.60 4.39 10.70
C PHE A 141 4.96 2.98 10.22
N PRO A 142 4.79 1.91 11.02
CA PRO A 142 4.99 0.56 10.51
C PRO A 142 4.07 0.23 9.32
N ALA A 143 2.77 0.55 9.43
CA ALA A 143 1.82 0.36 8.34
C ALA A 143 2.19 1.20 7.11
N LEU A 144 2.63 2.44 7.31
CA LEU A 144 3.07 3.32 6.24
C LEU A 144 4.24 2.73 5.43
N ILE A 145 5.21 2.09 6.08
CA ILE A 145 6.35 1.46 5.39
C ILE A 145 5.87 0.36 4.43
N PHE A 146 4.95 -0.50 4.88
CA PHE A 146 4.31 -1.50 4.00
C PHE A 146 3.58 -0.85 2.83
N ASN A 147 2.86 0.25 3.07
CA ASN A 147 2.16 0.98 2.01
C ASN A 147 3.11 1.66 1.02
N SER A 148 4.26 2.20 1.47
CA SER A 148 5.30 2.76 0.58
C SER A 148 5.90 1.69 -0.33
N MET A 149 6.17 0.49 0.21
CA MET A 149 6.64 -0.63 -0.61
C MET A 149 5.57 -1.10 -1.61
N LEU A 150 4.32 -1.18 -1.17
CA LEU A 150 3.18 -1.51 -2.04
C LEU A 150 3.08 -0.53 -3.20
N THR A 151 3.22 0.77 -2.90
CA THR A 151 3.23 1.85 -3.90
C THR A 151 4.29 1.64 -4.96
N GLY A 152 5.51 1.22 -4.58
CA GLY A 152 6.58 0.89 -5.54
C GLY A 152 6.21 -0.26 -6.48
N VAL A 153 5.66 -1.36 -5.94
CA VAL A 153 5.25 -2.53 -6.74
C VAL A 153 4.10 -2.19 -7.69
N VAL A 154 3.09 -1.46 -7.20
CA VAL A 154 1.92 -1.07 -7.99
C VAL A 154 2.28 -0.02 -9.04
N PHE A 155 3.16 0.94 -8.71
CA PHE A 155 3.69 1.90 -9.68
C PHE A 155 4.38 1.17 -10.84
N HIS A 156 5.29 0.24 -10.53
CA HIS A 156 5.96 -0.57 -11.55
C HIS A 156 4.94 -1.34 -12.42
N TYR A 157 3.93 -1.96 -11.80
CA TYR A 157 2.88 -2.68 -12.50
C TYR A 157 2.08 -1.80 -13.48
N VAL A 158 1.77 -0.56 -13.10
CA VAL A 158 0.97 0.37 -13.91
C VAL A 158 1.79 0.95 -15.06
N VAL A 159 3.04 1.31 -14.83
CA VAL A 159 3.88 1.98 -15.84
C VAL A 159 4.61 1.01 -16.78
N LYS A 160 4.52 -0.30 -16.55
CA LYS A 160 5.23 -1.34 -17.33
C LYS A 160 4.92 -1.37 -18.84
N GLY A 161 3.85 -0.71 -19.27
CA GLY A 161 3.49 -0.57 -20.70
C GLY A 161 4.03 0.70 -21.36
N LEU A 162 4.53 1.66 -20.57
CA LEU A 162 5.00 2.96 -21.07
C LEU A 162 6.43 2.89 -21.62
N ARG A 163 6.84 3.86 -22.44
CA ARG A 163 8.25 3.97 -22.88
C ARG A 163 9.18 4.15 -21.68
N PRO A 164 10.39 3.55 -21.67
CA PRO A 164 11.32 3.65 -20.54
C PRO A 164 11.65 5.09 -20.13
N THR A 165 11.80 6.00 -21.09
CA THR A 165 12.04 7.43 -20.83
C THR A 165 10.92 8.08 -20.03
N ILE A 166 9.66 7.75 -20.34
CA ILE A 166 8.49 8.24 -19.60
C ILE A 166 8.49 7.67 -18.18
N ARG A 167 8.82 6.40 -17.99
CA ARG A 167 8.90 5.77 -16.66
C ARG A 167 9.90 6.47 -15.76
N TRP A 168 11.12 6.70 -16.27
CA TRP A 168 12.16 7.40 -15.53
C TRP A 168 11.78 8.85 -15.26
N SER A 169 11.17 9.53 -16.22
CA SER A 169 10.67 10.90 -16.03
C SER A 169 9.63 10.98 -14.90
N LEU A 170 8.65 10.07 -14.88
CA LEU A 170 7.64 10.00 -13.82
C LEU A 170 8.28 9.72 -12.45
N LEU A 171 9.23 8.78 -12.38
CA LEU A 171 9.92 8.45 -11.13
C LEU A 171 10.74 9.66 -10.63
N CYS A 172 11.51 10.29 -11.49
CA CYS A 172 12.30 11.48 -11.15
C CYS A 172 11.40 12.63 -10.68
N ASN A 173 10.24 12.82 -11.31
CA ASN A 173 9.28 13.84 -10.89
C ASN A 173 8.72 13.58 -9.48
N VAL A 174 8.32 12.34 -9.17
CA VAL A 174 7.84 11.95 -7.83
C VAL A 174 8.94 12.15 -6.77
N LEU A 175 10.18 11.77 -7.07
CA LEU A 175 11.32 11.95 -6.18
C LEU A 175 11.61 13.44 -5.94
N LEU A 176 11.60 14.26 -7.00
CA LEU A 176 11.81 15.70 -6.92
C LEU A 176 10.72 16.39 -6.08
N MET A 177 9.45 16.05 -6.32
CA MET A 177 8.31 16.57 -5.54
C MET A 177 8.43 16.19 -4.06
N THR A 178 8.86 14.97 -3.77
CA THR A 178 9.08 14.50 -2.40
C THR A 178 10.19 15.28 -1.72
N ALA A 179 11.32 15.50 -2.40
CA ALA A 179 12.44 16.27 -1.90
C ALA A 179 12.08 17.75 -1.70
N TYR A 180 11.34 18.35 -2.64
CA TYR A 180 10.83 19.72 -2.52
C TYR A 180 9.88 19.87 -1.32
N SER A 181 8.92 18.94 -1.19
CA SER A 181 8.01 18.90 -0.04
C SER A 181 8.78 18.76 1.27
N PHE A 182 9.80 17.88 1.34
CA PHE A 182 10.64 17.78 2.52
C PHE A 182 11.37 19.09 2.83
N LYS A 183 11.95 19.76 1.82
CA LYS A 183 12.60 21.06 2.03
C LYS A 183 11.63 22.08 2.62
N LEU A 184 10.41 22.17 2.08
CA LEU A 184 9.36 23.07 2.55
C LEU A 184 8.95 22.78 4.00
N PHE A 185 8.78 21.51 4.36
CA PHE A 185 8.34 21.08 5.69
C PHE A 185 9.48 20.73 6.66
N SER A 186 10.74 20.91 6.25
CA SER A 186 11.92 20.58 7.07
C SER A 186 11.96 21.26 8.43
N PRO A 187 11.46 22.50 8.63
CA PRO A 187 11.40 23.10 9.97
C PRO A 187 10.51 22.33 10.96
N LEU A 188 9.51 21.58 10.48
CA LEU A 188 8.66 20.75 11.36
C LEU A 188 9.47 19.65 12.06
N SER A 189 10.46 19.10 11.36
CA SER A 189 11.34 18.04 11.84
C SER A 189 12.56 18.57 12.58
N TYR A 190 13.20 19.63 12.07
CA TYR A 190 14.44 20.19 12.65
C TYR A 190 14.20 21.22 13.75
N GLY A 191 12.96 21.69 13.91
CA GLY A 191 12.58 22.65 14.94
C GLY A 191 12.19 24.01 14.36
N MET A 192 11.02 24.51 14.79
CA MET A 192 10.53 25.85 14.47
C MET A 192 10.78 26.81 15.63
N LYS A 193 11.10 28.06 15.30
CA LYS A 193 11.17 29.19 16.24
C LYS A 193 9.90 30.05 16.12
N GLY A 194 9.28 30.44 17.23
CA GLY A 194 8.13 31.34 17.23
C GLY A 194 7.23 31.25 18.48
N PRO A 195 6.34 32.23 18.71
CA PRO A 195 5.41 32.25 19.85
C PRO A 195 4.38 31.10 19.79
N PRO A 196 3.85 30.61 20.92
CA PRO A 196 2.85 29.55 20.93
C PRO A 196 1.57 30.05 20.29
N ALA A 197 1.06 29.29 19.32
CA ALA A 197 -0.26 29.49 18.75
C ALA A 197 -1.33 29.03 19.74
#